data_AF-A0A920MYX4-F1
#
_entry.id   AF-A0A920MYX4-F1
#
_cell.length_a   1.000
_cell.length_b   1.000
_cell.length_c   1.000
_cell.angle_alpha   90.00
_cell.angle_beta   90.00
_cell.angle_gamma   90.00
#
_symmetry.space_group_name_H-M   'P 1'
#
loop_
_entity.id
_entity.type
_entity.pdbx_description
1 polymer ?
#
loop_
_entity_poly.entity_id
_entity_poly.type
_entity_poly.pdbx_seq_one_letter_code
_entity_poly.pdbx_strand_id
1 'polypeptide(L)'
;MKFSVWLVGRGCRRLIIAMIVAVLVVSDLPETNRSFAGDAVPFARLGAQFKKSIRPLLGRYCLGCHSTQKKVGELDLEQFTTFAAVRKGTKSWLKGGRNARQRGNATEEVGSADRRSTQNAPELGGTVFVR
;
A
#
# COMPACT_ATOMS: atom_id res chain seq x y z
N MET A 1 9.04 -60.48 47.11
CA MET A 1 8.80 -59.10 47.58
C MET A 1 9.27 -58.13 46.49
N LYS A 2 8.39 -57.27 45.95
CA LYS A 2 8.63 -56.01 45.18
C LYS A 2 7.59 -55.78 44.06
N PHE A 3 6.32 -55.60 44.47
CA PHE A 3 5.28 -54.95 43.65
C PHE A 3 4.67 -53.83 44.49
N SER A 4 5.29 -52.65 44.59
CA SER A 4 4.68 -51.49 45.30
C SER A 4 5.36 -50.14 45.02
N VAL A 5 5.93 -49.91 43.83
CA VAL A 5 6.37 -48.57 43.42
C VAL A 5 5.78 -48.27 42.05
N TRP A 6 4.45 -48.16 41.96
CA TRP A 6 3.82 -47.66 40.71
C TRP A 6 2.42 -47.06 40.89
N LEU A 7 2.08 -46.51 42.07
CA LEU A 7 0.75 -45.90 42.28
C LEU A 7 0.73 -44.47 42.86
N VAL A 8 1.88 -43.83 43.10
CA VAL A 8 1.96 -42.40 43.53
C VAL A 8 2.33 -41.45 42.38
N GLY A 9 2.68 -41.96 41.18
CA GLY A 9 3.16 -41.12 40.06
C GLY A 9 2.09 -40.67 39.06
N ARG A 10 0.92 -41.32 39.01
CA ARG A 10 -0.11 -41.04 37.99
C ARG A 10 -1.01 -39.86 38.34
N GLY A 11 -1.27 -39.63 39.63
CA GLY A 11 -2.10 -38.52 40.11
C GLY A 11 -1.41 -37.18 39.95
N CYS A 12 -0.19 -37.05 40.49
CA CYS A 12 0.59 -35.82 40.35
C CYS A 12 0.88 -35.46 38.89
N ARG A 13 1.21 -36.44 38.04
CA ARG A 13 1.50 -36.15 36.61
C ARG A 13 0.25 -35.73 35.84
N ARG A 14 -0.92 -36.29 36.16
CA ARG A 14 -2.20 -35.87 35.55
C ARG A 14 -2.66 -34.51 36.06
N LEU A 15 -2.44 -34.21 37.33
CA LEU A 15 -2.74 -32.90 37.93
C LEU A 15 -1.82 -31.81 37.40
N ILE A 16 -0.53 -32.10 37.22
CA ILE A 16 0.43 -31.15 36.62
C ILE A 16 0.08 -30.87 35.16
N ILE A 17 -0.23 -31.90 34.36
CA ILE A 17 -0.64 -31.70 32.95
C ILE A 17 -1.95 -30.91 32.88
N ALA A 18 -2.93 -31.19 33.75
CA ALA A 18 -4.19 -30.45 33.79
C ALA A 18 -3.98 -28.97 34.17
N MET A 19 -3.09 -28.67 35.12
CA MET A 19 -2.74 -27.29 35.49
C MET A 19 -1.99 -26.55 34.38
N ILE A 20 -1.06 -27.20 33.69
CA ILE A 20 -0.35 -26.62 32.54
C ILE A 20 -1.34 -26.31 31.41
N VAL A 21 -2.24 -27.23 31.09
CA VAL A 21 -3.27 -27.00 30.05
C VAL A 21 -4.23 -25.88 30.47
N ALA A 22 -4.63 -25.81 31.74
CA ALA A 22 -5.48 -24.71 32.23
C ALA A 22 -4.77 -23.34 32.17
N VAL A 23 -3.47 -23.28 32.47
CA VAL A 23 -2.65 -22.05 32.35
C VAL A 23 -2.45 -21.65 30.88
N LEU A 24 -2.24 -22.62 29.98
CA LEU A 24 -2.14 -22.34 28.54
C LEU A 24 -3.48 -21.84 27.98
N VAL A 25 -4.62 -22.40 28.40
CA VAL A 25 -5.95 -21.94 28.00
C VAL A 25 -6.29 -20.55 28.54
N VAL A 26 -5.81 -20.16 29.72
CA VAL A 26 -5.97 -18.79 30.26
C VAL A 26 -5.06 -17.77 29.54
N SER A 27 -3.92 -18.21 29.01
CA SER A 27 -3.00 -17.36 28.24
C SER A 27 -3.47 -17.10 26.80
N ASP A 28 -4.40 -17.91 26.31
CA ASP A 28 -5.13 -17.74 25.05
C ASP A 28 -6.50 -17.06 25.26
N LEU A 29 -6.67 -16.28 26.34
CA LEU A 29 -7.63 -15.18 26.28
C LEU A 29 -7.09 -14.25 25.19
N PRO A 30 -7.75 -14.12 24.02
CA PRO A 30 -7.45 -12.98 23.17
C PRO A 30 -7.70 -11.79 24.05
N GLU A 31 -6.64 -11.04 24.41
CA GLU A 31 -6.80 -9.73 25.00
C GLU A 31 -7.88 -9.05 24.20
N THR A 32 -9.00 -8.78 24.85
CA THR A 32 -10.19 -8.22 24.24
C THR A 32 -9.75 -7.01 23.44
N ASN A 33 -9.67 -7.21 22.13
CA ASN A 33 -9.84 -6.23 21.09
C ASN A 33 -9.43 -4.82 21.53
N ARG A 34 -8.12 -4.56 21.70
CA ARG A 34 -7.63 -3.19 21.56
C ARG A 34 -7.96 -2.77 20.13
N SER A 35 -9.13 -2.17 19.96
CA SER A 35 -9.45 -1.44 18.76
C SER A 35 -8.33 -0.42 18.58
N PHE A 36 -7.64 -0.49 17.45
CA PHE A 36 -6.81 0.60 16.93
C PHE A 36 -7.73 1.79 16.59
N ALA A 37 -8.38 2.35 17.60
CA ALA A 37 -9.09 3.61 17.53
C ALA A 37 -8.24 4.76 18.09
N GLY A 38 -7.04 4.45 18.62
CA GLY A 38 -6.15 5.42 19.27
C GLY A 38 -5.53 6.47 18.34
N ASP A 39 -5.39 6.17 17.05
CA ASP A 39 -4.74 7.07 16.08
C ASP A 39 -5.60 7.39 14.86
N ALA A 40 -6.92 7.18 14.97
CA ALA A 40 -7.85 7.56 13.90
C ALA A 40 -7.94 9.09 13.85
N VAL A 41 -7.12 9.72 13.00
CA VAL A 41 -7.20 11.17 12.78
C VAL A 41 -8.60 11.49 12.23
N PRO A 42 -9.38 12.36 12.89
CA PRO A 42 -10.76 12.61 12.48
C PRO A 42 -10.78 13.20 11.08
N PHE A 43 -11.72 12.74 10.25
CA PHE A 43 -11.83 13.20 8.86
C PHE A 43 -12.00 14.72 8.71
N ALA A 44 -12.52 15.39 9.75
CA ALA A 44 -12.55 16.85 9.81
C ALA A 44 -11.14 17.47 9.78
N ARG A 45 -10.19 16.90 10.53
CA ARG A 45 -8.78 17.33 10.54
C ARG A 45 -8.10 17.05 9.20
N LEU A 46 -8.35 15.90 8.58
CA LEU A 46 -7.86 15.60 7.23
C LEU A 46 -8.45 16.56 6.19
N GLY A 47 -9.74 16.90 6.32
CA GLY A 47 -10.39 17.89 5.46
C GLY A 47 -9.73 19.27 5.55
N ALA A 48 -9.38 19.71 6.76
CA ALA A 48 -8.66 20.95 6.99
C ALA A 48 -7.24 20.92 6.39
N GLN A 49 -6.48 19.84 6.60
CA GLN A 49 -5.16 19.69 6.00
C GLN A 49 -5.20 19.60 4.48
N PHE A 50 -6.19 18.89 3.92
CA PHE A 50 -6.38 18.83 2.47
C PHE A 50 -6.56 20.23 1.88
N LYS A 51 -7.43 21.05 2.48
CA LYS A 51 -7.67 22.43 2.02
C LYS A 51 -6.42 23.30 2.18
N LYS A 52 -5.71 23.21 3.30
CA LYS A 52 -4.57 24.08 3.63
C LYS A 52 -3.30 23.72 2.87
N SER A 53 -3.02 22.44 2.69
CA SER A 53 -1.73 21.97 2.19
C SER A 53 -1.81 21.32 0.82
N ILE A 54 -2.84 20.51 0.55
CA ILE A 54 -2.90 19.68 -0.65
C ILE A 54 -3.53 20.43 -1.83
N ARG A 55 -4.65 21.12 -1.61
CA ARG A 55 -5.38 21.89 -2.63
C ARG A 55 -4.50 22.92 -3.37
N PRO A 56 -3.64 23.71 -2.68
CA PRO A 56 -2.74 24.64 -3.35
C PRO A 56 -1.70 23.95 -4.24
N LEU A 57 -1.19 22.79 -3.82
CA LEU A 57 -0.24 22.00 -4.60
C LEU A 57 -0.88 21.43 -5.87
N LEU A 58 -2.11 20.92 -5.77
CA LEU A 58 -2.88 20.49 -6.93
C LEU A 58 -3.07 21.64 -7.92
N GLY A 59 -3.40 22.83 -7.43
CA GLY A 59 -3.54 24.03 -8.26
C GLY A 59 -2.26 24.38 -9.02
N ARG A 60 -1.10 24.31 -8.35
CA ARG A 60 0.20 24.65 -8.96
C ARG A 60 0.70 23.62 -9.96
N TYR A 61 0.59 22.33 -9.65
CA TYR A 61 1.30 21.29 -10.39
C TYR A 61 0.40 20.38 -11.23
N CYS A 62 -0.86 20.23 -10.85
CA CYS A 62 -1.73 19.19 -11.44
C CYS A 62 -2.82 19.78 -12.32
N LEU A 63 -3.45 20.88 -11.91
CA LEU A 63 -4.59 21.47 -12.65
C LEU A 63 -4.20 22.07 -14.02
N GLY A 64 -2.92 22.32 -14.27
CA GLY A 64 -2.44 22.72 -15.59
C GLY A 64 -2.74 21.68 -16.69
N CYS A 65 -2.74 20.39 -16.33
CA CYS A 65 -2.95 19.27 -17.26
C CYS A 65 -4.17 18.38 -16.92
N HIS A 66 -4.68 18.46 -15.68
CA HIS A 66 -5.80 17.68 -15.17
C HIS A 66 -6.92 18.57 -14.62
N SER A 67 -7.32 19.58 -15.40
CA SER A 67 -8.48 20.46 -15.13
C SER A 67 -9.74 19.93 -15.81
N THR A 68 -10.89 20.52 -15.48
CA THR A 68 -12.13 20.22 -16.20
C THR A 68 -12.03 20.60 -17.69
N GLN A 69 -11.25 21.63 -18.00
CA GLN A 69 -11.01 22.04 -19.39
C GLN A 69 -9.97 21.15 -20.09
N LYS A 70 -8.89 20.77 -19.42
CA LYS A 70 -7.85 19.88 -19.95
C LYS A 70 -7.79 18.61 -19.10
N LYS A 71 -8.46 17.55 -19.57
CA LYS A 71 -8.55 16.23 -18.91
C LYS A 71 -7.56 15.24 -19.51
N VAL A 72 -6.26 15.54 -19.46
CA VAL A 72 -5.25 14.63 -19.99
C VAL A 72 -5.34 13.29 -19.26
N GLY A 73 -5.38 12.18 -19.99
CA GLY A 73 -5.51 10.84 -19.41
C GLY A 73 -6.87 10.59 -18.72
N GLU A 74 -7.92 11.31 -19.12
CA GLU A 74 -9.29 11.22 -18.58
C GLU A 74 -9.41 11.52 -17.07
N LEU A 75 -8.45 12.26 -16.51
CA LEU A 75 -8.45 12.63 -15.10
C LEU A 75 -8.76 14.13 -14.93
N ASP A 76 -9.77 14.40 -14.12
CA ASP A 76 -10.18 15.74 -13.69
C ASP A 76 -9.98 15.84 -12.17
N LEU A 77 -9.03 16.67 -11.74
CA LEU A 77 -8.74 16.93 -10.33
C LEU A 77 -9.39 18.23 -9.83
N GLU A 78 -9.95 19.03 -10.72
CA GLU A 78 -10.58 20.31 -10.42
C GLU A 78 -11.91 20.10 -9.69
N GLN A 79 -12.65 19.06 -10.07
CA GLN A 79 -13.88 18.61 -9.40
C GLN A 79 -13.70 18.29 -7.89
N PHE A 80 -12.48 17.99 -7.44
CA PHE A 80 -12.20 17.64 -6.04
C PHE A 80 -11.96 18.88 -5.18
N THR A 81 -13.02 19.64 -4.93
CA THR A 81 -12.99 20.86 -4.09
C THR A 81 -12.96 20.56 -2.59
N THR A 82 -13.43 19.37 -2.20
CA THR A 82 -13.49 18.94 -0.80
C THR A 82 -12.86 17.57 -0.61
N PHE A 83 -12.34 17.32 0.60
CA PHE A 83 -11.80 16.01 0.96
C PHE A 83 -12.85 14.89 0.90
N ALA A 84 -14.12 15.21 1.15
CA ALA A 84 -15.21 14.26 0.98
C ALA A 84 -15.39 13.84 -0.50
N ALA A 85 -15.27 14.79 -1.43
CA ALA A 85 -15.33 14.50 -2.87
C ALA A 85 -14.16 13.60 -3.31
N VAL A 86 -12.93 13.87 -2.82
CA VAL A 86 -11.74 13.03 -3.07
C VAL A 86 -12.02 11.58 -2.69
N ARG A 87 -12.58 11.35 -1.50
CA ARG A 87 -12.87 10.00 -0.97
C ARG A 87 -13.96 9.27 -1.77
N LYS A 88 -14.96 10.00 -2.26
CA LYS A 88 -16.05 9.42 -3.07
C LYS A 88 -15.65 9.21 -4.53
N GLY A 89 -14.53 9.81 -4.97
CA GLY A 89 -14.03 9.80 -6.35
C GLY A 89 -13.40 8.49 -6.83
N THR A 90 -13.70 7.34 -6.23
CA THR A 90 -13.05 6.04 -6.51
C THR A 90 -12.93 5.72 -8.00
N LYS A 91 -13.95 6.02 -8.80
CA LYS A 91 -13.94 5.80 -10.26
C LYS A 91 -12.81 6.57 -10.95
N SER A 92 -12.58 7.83 -10.59
CA SER A 92 -11.52 8.66 -11.16
C SER A 92 -10.13 8.12 -10.82
N TRP A 93 -9.93 7.62 -9.59
CA TRP A 93 -8.67 7.03 -9.16
C TRP A 93 -8.36 5.71 -9.85
N LEU A 94 -9.37 4.85 -10.01
CA LEU A 94 -9.21 3.58 -10.74
C LEU A 94 -8.90 3.81 -12.21
N LYS A 95 -9.55 4.79 -12.85
CA LYS A 95 -9.31 5.13 -14.25
C LYS A 95 -7.92 5.76 -14.42
N GLY A 96 -7.58 6.77 -13.63
CA GLY A 96 -6.27 7.42 -13.68
C GLY A 96 -5.11 6.46 -13.36
N GLY A 97 -5.26 5.62 -12.35
CA GLY A 97 -4.25 4.62 -11.97
C GLY A 97 -4.06 3.52 -13.03
N ARG A 98 -5.14 3.06 -13.67
CA ARG A 98 -5.04 2.14 -14.82
C ARG A 98 -4.27 2.77 -15.97
N ASN A 99 -4.61 4.00 -16.34
CA ASN A 99 -3.97 4.72 -17.44
C ASN A 99 -2.48 4.99 -17.15
N ALA A 100 -2.13 5.34 -15.91
CA ALA A 100 -0.74 5.50 -15.49
C ALA A 100 0.04 4.18 -15.59
N ARG A 101 -0.56 3.05 -15.13
CA ARG A 101 0.07 1.73 -15.22
C ARG A 101 0.26 1.25 -16.67
N GLN A 102 -0.70 1.54 -17.54
CA GLN A 102 -0.64 1.24 -18.98
C GLN A 102 0.34 2.11 -19.76
N ARG A 103 0.86 3.20 -19.18
CA ARG A 103 1.97 3.95 -19.79
C ARG A 103 3.32 3.46 -19.28
N GLY A 104 3.41 3.10 -18.00
CA GLY A 104 4.63 2.52 -17.43
C GLY A 104 5.04 1.20 -18.09
N ASN A 105 4.08 0.32 -18.39
CA ASN A 105 4.39 -0.91 -19.15
C ASN A 105 4.75 -0.62 -20.61
N ALA A 106 4.14 0.38 -21.25
CA ALA A 106 4.45 0.76 -22.63
C ALA A 106 5.86 1.37 -22.77
N THR A 107 6.35 2.08 -21.75
CA THR A 107 7.73 2.59 -21.73
C THR A 107 8.77 1.48 -21.59
N GLU A 108 8.42 0.33 -21.01
CA GLU A 108 9.30 -0.84 -20.91
C GLU A 108 9.45 -1.54 -22.27
N GLU A 109 8.35 -1.66 -23.02
CA GLU A 109 8.34 -2.21 -24.38
C GLU A 109 9.10 -1.31 -25.38
N VAL A 110 8.89 0.00 -25.32
CA VAL A 110 9.63 0.97 -26.17
C VAL A 110 11.13 0.98 -25.82
N GLY A 111 11.50 0.86 -24.54
CA GLY A 111 12.90 0.74 -24.12
C GLY A 111 13.56 -0.60 -24.45
N SER A 112 12.79 -1.66 -24.66
CA SER A 112 13.27 -2.98 -25.10
C SER A 112 13.49 -3.04 -26.61
N ALA A 113 12.56 -2.46 -27.39
CA ALA A 113 12.68 -2.34 -28.85
C ALA A 113 13.89 -1.49 -29.26
N ASP A 114 14.15 -0.38 -28.56
CA ASP A 114 15.30 0.51 -28.80
C ASP A 114 16.65 -0.16 -28.47
N ARG A 115 16.70 -0.99 -27.42
CA ARG A 115 17.91 -1.74 -27.05
C ARG A 115 18.27 -2.85 -28.06
N ARG A 116 17.27 -3.38 -28.79
CA ARG A 116 17.51 -4.35 -29.88
C ARG A 116 18.00 -3.71 -31.18
N SER A 117 17.64 -2.44 -31.43
CA SER A 117 18.11 -1.69 -32.60
C SER A 117 19.57 -1.25 -32.49
N THR A 118 20.08 -0.99 -31.28
CA THR A 118 21.48 -0.59 -31.05
C THR A 118 22.47 -1.76 -31.03
N GLN A 119 21.99 -3.01 -30.93
CA GLN A 119 22.83 -4.21 -30.93
C GLN A 119 23.17 -4.76 -32.32
N ASN A 120 22.65 -4.16 -33.40
CA ASN A 120 22.93 -4.58 -34.79
C ASN A 120 23.52 -3.44 -35.66
N ALA A 121 24.09 -2.40 -35.05
CA ALA A 121 24.79 -1.37 -35.82
C ALA A 121 26.19 -1.89 -36.22
N PRO A 122 26.58 -1.87 -37.51
CA PRO A 122 27.97 -2.08 -37.89
C PRO A 122 28.82 -0.92 -37.38
N GLU A 123 29.88 -1.25 -36.64
CA GLU A 123 30.91 -0.33 -36.15
C GLU A 123 31.53 0.44 -37.33
N LEU A 124 31.02 1.63 -37.62
CA LEU A 124 31.69 2.59 -38.48
C LEU A 124 32.12 3.78 -37.62
N GLY A 125 33.43 3.86 -37.42
CA GLY A 125 34.10 4.87 -36.63
C GLY A 125 33.72 6.29 -37.06
N GLY A 126 33.48 7.14 -36.07
CA GLY A 126 33.22 8.55 -36.27
C GLY A 126 33.39 9.30 -34.96
N THR A 127 34.55 9.91 -34.80
CA THR A 127 34.88 10.86 -33.73
C THR A 127 33.91 12.04 -33.78
N VAL A 128 33.18 12.29 -32.69
CA VAL A 128 32.42 13.54 -32.51
C VAL A 128 33.13 14.39 -31.47
N PHE A 129 33.69 15.49 -31.98
CA PHE A 129 34.35 16.55 -31.23
C PHE A 129 33.27 17.49 -30.66
N VAL A 130 33.26 17.72 -29.35
CA VAL A 130 32.42 18.76 -28.71
C VAL A 130 33.32 19.93 -28.35
N ARG A 131 33.00 21.11 -28.89
CA ARG A 131 33.57 22.42 -28.52
C ARG A 131 32.57 23.17 -27.66
#